data_AF-Q9XMU9-F1
#
_entry.id   AF-Q9XMU9-F1
#
_cell.length_a   1.000
_cell.length_b   1.000
_cell.length_c   1.000
_cell.angle_alpha   90.00
_cell.angle_beta   90.00
_cell.angle_gamma   90.00
#
_symmetry.space_group_name_H-M   'P 1'
#
loop_
_entity.id
_entity.type
_entity.pdbx_description
1 polymer ?
#
loop_
_entity_poly.entity_id
_entity_poly.type
_entity_poly.pdbx_seq_one_letter_code
_entity_poly.pdbx_strand_id
1 'polypeptide(L)'
;MGSGHIQQWGGIEINQDDVIITTPYIYEESLFKPSLGLLGNIVFSGIDWIYTSTESMLAYDFKVWYLWEGLSNFDDSYDMFFNQYWAISFSTTAFQLFYAVLLDKYLNVLVQNNPFNADWYRMLLHSRENALIWLYHPELSWHISSLNQFFTYFYGGIFEFIYFDKSNPDMCILAHTLYIHLIVLFLIFTGFVTILFSFYGNPNTEENTIDSDYLSASGTVEAEKEITSIDDYLGLVFVVAYVFGVFFFIHAWTSIIAHTALIMSYYSIFMMFIFILGMPTLILYDLGIFFLAYLKGAGKNPNSAVEVVFDYIACVVFYTRILAQWVRIVLMIITFISLSHYVAEFEITNSALIGSENQSEGMNELHANMSTTYYILTVLPGKFLYWIYEILHTLFLVSSQFIAFFAIVFWLFLFLYTFFIIEKHEDFFSKKREERKKKLKELYNLKN
;
A
#
# COMPACT_ATOMS: atom_id res chain seq x y z
N MET A 1 48.69 -5.50 -53.94
CA MET A 1 50.08 -5.12 -54.20
C MET A 1 50.82 -5.13 -52.88
N GLY A 2 51.85 -5.97 -52.75
CA GLY A 2 52.86 -5.89 -51.69
C GLY A 2 52.53 -6.53 -50.32
N SER A 3 52.31 -7.84 -50.25
CA SER A 3 52.53 -8.58 -48.99
C SER A 3 54.04 -8.73 -48.78
N GLY A 4 54.66 -7.74 -48.15
CA GLY A 4 56.04 -7.81 -47.72
C GLY A 4 56.14 -8.75 -46.51
N HIS A 5 56.35 -10.04 -46.75
CA HIS A 5 56.86 -10.94 -45.71
C HIS A 5 58.28 -10.51 -45.37
N ILE A 6 58.48 -9.83 -44.23
CA ILE A 6 59.81 -9.71 -43.63
C ILE A 6 60.06 -11.00 -42.86
N GLN A 7 60.70 -11.98 -43.52
CA GLN A 7 61.36 -13.08 -42.81
C GLN A 7 62.67 -12.53 -42.24
N GLN A 8 62.69 -12.19 -40.94
CA GLN A 8 63.94 -12.11 -40.20
C GLN A 8 64.40 -13.53 -39.91
N TRP A 9 65.47 -13.96 -40.58
CA TRP A 9 66.15 -15.21 -40.28
C TRP A 9 66.86 -15.06 -38.94
N GLY A 10 66.61 -16.00 -38.02
CA GLY A 10 67.14 -15.99 -36.67
C GLY A 10 68.66 -15.91 -36.64
N GLY A 11 69.17 -14.86 -35.99
CA GLY A 11 70.57 -14.70 -35.64
C GLY A 11 70.70 -14.59 -34.13
N ILE A 12 71.69 -15.30 -33.58
CA ILE A 12 72.12 -15.13 -32.19
C ILE A 12 73.07 -13.92 -32.18
N GLU A 13 72.60 -12.76 -31.71
CA GLU A 13 73.50 -11.66 -31.34
C GLU A 13 73.94 -11.87 -29.89
N ILE A 14 75.23 -12.17 -29.70
CA ILE A 14 75.87 -12.19 -28.39
C ILE A 14 76.48 -10.81 -28.19
N ASN A 15 75.83 -9.97 -27.37
CA ASN A 15 76.44 -8.76 -26.84
C ASN A 15 76.79 -9.00 -25.37
N GLN A 16 77.94 -8.47 -24.94
CA GLN A 16 78.75 -9.01 -23.84
C GLN A 16 78.13 -8.99 -22.42
N ASP A 17 76.88 -8.56 -22.22
CA ASP A 17 76.23 -8.59 -20.91
C ASP A 17 74.77 -9.09 -20.89
N ASP A 18 74.16 -9.52 -22.02
CA ASP A 18 72.82 -10.13 -21.99
C ASP A 18 72.58 -11.11 -23.16
N VAL A 19 72.10 -12.32 -22.87
CA VAL A 19 71.69 -13.33 -23.86
C VAL A 19 70.19 -13.20 -24.11
N ILE A 20 69.80 -12.55 -25.20
CA ILE A 20 68.39 -12.49 -25.63
C ILE A 20 68.12 -13.65 -26.60
N ILE A 21 67.37 -14.66 -26.15
CA ILE A 21 66.91 -15.77 -27.00
C ILE A 21 65.72 -15.28 -27.83
N THR A 22 65.94 -14.94 -29.09
CA THR A 22 64.89 -14.63 -30.07
C THR A 22 64.22 -15.92 -30.55
N THR A 23 63.17 -16.35 -29.84
CA THR A 23 62.26 -17.38 -30.35
C THR A 23 61.33 -16.77 -31.42
N PRO A 24 60.99 -17.48 -32.51
CA PRO A 24 60.08 -16.96 -33.52
C PRO A 24 58.63 -17.03 -32.99
N TYR A 25 58.24 -16.09 -32.14
CA TYR A 25 56.82 -15.83 -31.89
C TYR A 25 56.30 -14.94 -33.01
N ILE A 26 55.43 -15.50 -33.85
CA ILE A 26 54.65 -14.75 -34.83
C ILE A 26 53.62 -13.93 -34.06
N TYR A 27 53.85 -12.63 -33.90
CA TYR A 27 52.80 -11.67 -33.52
C TYR A 27 52.18 -11.12 -34.81
N GLU A 28 50.91 -11.42 -35.06
CA GLU A 28 50.11 -10.69 -36.05
C GLU A 28 49.58 -9.39 -35.44
N GLU A 29 49.72 -8.28 -36.16
CA GLU A 29 49.24 -6.95 -35.76
C GLU A 29 47.71 -6.91 -35.67
N SER A 30 47.17 -6.79 -34.45
CA SER A 30 45.81 -6.32 -34.18
C SER A 30 45.75 -4.79 -33.98
N LEU A 31 46.84 -4.07 -34.27
CA LEU A 31 47.11 -2.68 -33.84
C LEU A 31 46.15 -1.63 -34.42
N PHE A 32 45.39 -1.95 -35.46
CA PHE A 32 44.49 -1.02 -36.16
C PHE A 32 43.05 -1.56 -36.32
N LYS A 33 42.51 -2.30 -35.34
CA LYS A 33 41.06 -2.56 -35.32
C LYS A 33 40.31 -1.32 -34.81
N PRO A 34 39.50 -0.63 -35.65
CA PRO A 34 38.67 0.46 -35.14
C PRO A 34 37.62 -0.12 -34.18
N SER A 35 37.76 0.18 -32.89
CA SER A 35 36.71 -0.08 -31.89
C SER A 35 35.88 1.19 -31.73
N LEU A 36 34.59 1.10 -32.04
CA LEU A 36 33.64 2.15 -31.71
C LEU A 36 33.31 2.01 -30.22
N GLY A 37 33.62 3.01 -29.41
CA GLY A 37 33.18 3.07 -28.02
C GLY A 37 31.66 3.20 -27.97
N LEU A 38 30.96 2.10 -27.72
CA LEU A 38 29.53 2.11 -27.45
C LEU A 38 29.28 2.61 -26.02
N LEU A 39 28.20 3.36 -25.84
CA LEU A 39 27.81 3.85 -24.53
C LEU A 39 27.17 2.70 -23.73
N GLY A 40 27.84 2.28 -22.65
CA GLY A 40 27.32 1.33 -21.67
C GLY A 40 27.18 2.00 -20.32
N ASN A 41 25.95 2.11 -19.81
CA ASN A 41 25.69 2.61 -18.46
C ASN A 41 25.41 1.43 -17.53
N ILE A 42 26.14 1.38 -16.43
CA ILE A 42 25.86 0.46 -15.32
C ILE A 42 25.02 1.22 -14.31
N VAL A 43 23.82 0.73 -14.03
CA VAL A 43 22.93 1.28 -13.00
C VAL A 43 23.12 0.46 -11.74
N PHE A 44 23.72 1.05 -10.70
CA PHE A 44 23.73 0.47 -9.37
C PHE A 44 22.32 0.58 -8.77
N SER A 45 21.85 -0.47 -8.10
CA SER A 45 20.47 -0.60 -7.56
C SER A 45 19.36 -0.41 -8.61
N GLY A 46 19.28 -1.35 -9.55
CA GLY A 46 18.27 -1.37 -10.61
C GLY A 46 16.98 -2.11 -10.21
N ILE A 47 16.34 -2.70 -11.23
CA ILE A 47 15.11 -3.47 -11.09
C ILE A 47 15.48 -4.94 -10.82
N ASP A 48 14.82 -5.55 -9.84
CA ASP A 48 14.96 -6.97 -9.51
C ASP A 48 14.07 -7.84 -10.40
N TRP A 49 14.34 -9.14 -10.40
CA TRP A 49 13.61 -10.09 -11.24
C TRP A 49 12.15 -10.30 -10.78
N ILE A 50 11.91 -10.31 -9.47
CA ILE A 50 10.58 -10.60 -8.88
C ILE A 50 10.32 -9.63 -7.72
N TYR A 51 9.09 -9.13 -7.64
CA TYR A 51 8.59 -8.28 -6.54
C TYR A 51 7.38 -8.92 -5.85
N THR A 52 7.16 -8.57 -4.60
CA THR A 52 6.00 -9.00 -3.83
C THR A 52 4.77 -8.14 -4.13
N SER A 53 3.61 -8.77 -4.28
CA SER A 53 2.31 -8.08 -4.31
C SER A 53 1.58 -8.26 -2.98
N THR A 54 0.72 -7.30 -2.65
CA THR A 54 -0.20 -7.37 -1.51
C THR A 54 -1.62 -7.41 -2.04
N GLU A 55 -2.32 -8.50 -1.83
CA GLU A 55 -3.67 -8.76 -2.33
C GLU A 55 -4.50 -9.43 -1.23
N SER A 56 -5.79 -9.69 -1.50
CA SER A 56 -6.65 -10.40 -0.56
C SER A 56 -6.15 -11.82 -0.34
N MET A 57 -5.84 -12.17 0.90
CA MET A 57 -5.46 -13.52 1.32
C MET A 57 -6.59 -14.14 2.14
N LEU A 58 -7.04 -15.32 1.73
CA LEU A 58 -8.06 -16.07 2.47
C LEU A 58 -7.45 -16.69 3.73
N ALA A 59 -8.30 -16.98 4.72
CA ALA A 59 -7.86 -17.61 5.96
C ALA A 59 -7.47 -19.09 5.76
N TYR A 60 -8.15 -19.75 4.81
CA TYR A 60 -7.92 -21.13 4.43
C TYR A 60 -8.09 -21.26 2.93
N ASP A 61 -7.15 -21.95 2.30
CA ASP A 61 -7.17 -22.27 0.88
C ASP A 61 -6.82 -23.74 0.65
N PHE A 62 -7.24 -24.26 -0.50
CA PHE A 62 -6.92 -25.62 -0.93
C PHE A 62 -6.06 -25.58 -2.18
N LYS A 63 -4.96 -26.34 -2.14
CA LYS A 63 -4.09 -26.56 -3.31
C LYS A 63 -4.37 -27.96 -3.85
N VAL A 64 -4.80 -28.01 -5.11
CA VAL A 64 -5.00 -29.25 -5.86
C VAL A 64 -3.70 -29.59 -6.58
N TRP A 65 -3.41 -30.88 -6.67
CA TRP A 65 -2.22 -31.39 -7.34
C TRP A 65 -2.66 -32.30 -8.49
N TYR A 66 -2.49 -31.84 -9.72
CA TYR A 66 -2.69 -32.69 -10.89
C TYR A 66 -1.41 -33.48 -11.14
N LEU A 67 -1.26 -34.57 -10.37
CA LEU A 67 -0.10 -35.44 -10.41
C LEU A 67 -0.11 -36.30 -11.67
N TRP A 68 0.93 -36.20 -12.49
CA TRP A 68 1.16 -37.18 -13.55
C TRP A 68 1.86 -38.41 -12.98
N GLU A 69 1.06 -39.33 -12.42
CA GLU A 69 1.56 -40.57 -11.82
C GLU A 69 1.92 -41.62 -12.88
N GLY A 70 1.18 -41.68 -13.99
CA GLY A 70 1.41 -42.64 -15.07
C GLY A 70 0.93 -44.07 -14.79
N LEU A 71 0.45 -44.34 -13.57
CA LEU A 71 -0.04 -45.65 -13.11
C LEU A 71 -1.57 -45.73 -13.03
N SER A 72 -2.24 -44.61 -12.74
CA SER A 72 -3.70 -44.53 -12.66
C SER A 72 -4.32 -44.62 -14.05
N ASN A 73 -5.29 -45.52 -14.25
CA ASN A 73 -6.07 -45.63 -15.48
C ASN A 73 -7.39 -44.83 -15.45
N PHE A 74 -7.63 -44.09 -14.36
CA PHE A 74 -8.83 -43.28 -14.17
C PHE A 74 -8.71 -41.87 -14.76
N ASP A 75 -7.50 -41.46 -15.13
CA ASP A 75 -7.20 -40.16 -15.73
C ASP A 75 -6.36 -40.30 -17.00
N ASP A 76 -6.22 -39.20 -17.73
CA ASP A 76 -5.45 -39.15 -18.97
C ASP A 76 -3.93 -39.15 -18.74
N SER A 77 -3.48 -39.36 -17.50
CA SER A 77 -2.05 -39.47 -17.18
C SER A 77 -1.51 -40.87 -17.51
N TYR A 78 -2.39 -41.86 -17.68
CA TYR A 78 -2.04 -43.23 -18.05
C TYR A 78 -1.35 -43.31 -19.41
N ASP A 79 -0.12 -43.80 -19.43
CA ASP A 79 0.61 -44.00 -20.67
C ASP A 79 0.17 -45.31 -21.36
N MET A 80 -0.93 -45.23 -22.10
CA MET A 80 -1.49 -46.40 -22.79
C MET A 80 -0.56 -46.94 -23.88
N PHE A 81 0.17 -46.06 -24.60
CA PHE A 81 1.11 -46.50 -25.63
C PHE A 81 2.26 -47.28 -25.02
N PHE A 82 2.93 -46.70 -24.02
CA PHE A 82 4.07 -47.34 -23.36
C PHE A 82 3.66 -48.68 -22.76
N ASN A 83 2.57 -48.73 -22.00
CA ASN A 83 2.14 -49.95 -21.33
C ASN A 83 1.73 -51.07 -22.31
N GLN A 84 1.00 -50.75 -23.38
CA GLN A 84 0.59 -51.76 -24.38
C GLN A 84 1.79 -52.28 -25.17
N TYR A 85 2.64 -51.40 -25.71
CA TYR A 85 3.80 -51.83 -26.50
C TYR A 85 4.87 -52.50 -25.64
N TRP A 86 5.03 -52.08 -24.38
CA TRP A 86 5.88 -52.76 -23.40
C TRP A 86 5.37 -54.18 -23.11
N ALA A 87 4.06 -54.35 -22.86
CA ALA A 87 3.47 -55.67 -22.66
C ALA A 87 3.62 -56.57 -23.90
N ILE A 88 3.40 -56.03 -25.11
CA ILE A 88 3.58 -56.76 -26.38
C ILE A 88 5.04 -57.20 -26.55
N SER A 89 6.00 -56.37 -26.15
CA SER A 89 7.44 -56.67 -26.28
C SER A 89 7.90 -57.89 -25.47
N PHE A 90 7.16 -58.30 -24.44
CA PHE A 90 7.44 -59.53 -23.68
C PHE A 90 6.96 -60.79 -24.39
N SER A 91 6.07 -60.68 -25.38
CA SER A 91 5.62 -61.81 -26.18
C SER A 91 6.61 -62.12 -27.30
N THR A 92 6.93 -63.40 -27.52
CA THR A 92 7.88 -63.82 -28.55
C THR A 92 7.28 -63.61 -29.93
N THR A 93 7.66 -62.51 -30.58
CA THR A 93 7.17 -62.12 -31.90
C THR A 93 8.33 -61.79 -32.84
N ALA A 94 8.11 -61.89 -34.15
CA ALA A 94 9.12 -61.53 -35.16
C ALA A 94 9.55 -60.05 -35.08
N PHE A 95 8.73 -59.18 -34.46
CA PHE A 95 8.96 -57.73 -34.31
C PHE A 95 9.44 -57.32 -32.92
N GLN A 96 9.83 -58.26 -32.05
CA GLN A 96 10.20 -57.97 -30.67
C GLN A 96 11.29 -56.89 -30.55
N LEU A 97 12.36 -56.98 -31.34
CA LEU A 97 13.43 -55.97 -31.36
C LEU A 97 12.94 -54.62 -31.89
N PHE A 98 12.02 -54.63 -32.86
CA PHE A 98 11.46 -53.41 -33.44
C PHE A 98 10.61 -52.64 -32.41
N TYR A 99 9.81 -53.33 -31.59
CA TYR A 99 9.05 -52.70 -30.51
C TYR A 99 9.95 -52.05 -29.45
N ALA A 100 11.09 -52.66 -29.12
CA ALA A 100 12.06 -52.05 -28.21
C ALA A 100 12.63 -50.73 -28.76
N VAL A 101 12.98 -50.68 -30.05
CA VAL A 101 13.46 -49.44 -30.70
C VAL A 101 12.39 -48.34 -30.70
N LEU A 102 11.12 -48.69 -30.89
CA LEU A 102 10.02 -47.73 -30.83
C LEU A 102 9.85 -47.15 -29.42
N LEU A 103 9.93 -47.99 -28.38
CA LEU A 103 9.84 -47.53 -26.98
C LEU A 103 11.01 -46.60 -26.62
N ASP A 104 12.24 -46.92 -27.02
CA ASP A 104 13.40 -46.05 -26.80
C ASP A 104 13.25 -44.70 -27.53
N LYS A 105 12.69 -44.71 -28.75
CA LYS A 105 12.42 -43.46 -29.49
C LYS A 105 11.32 -42.64 -28.84
N TYR A 106 10.28 -43.26 -28.32
CA TYR A 106 9.23 -42.59 -27.57
C TYR A 106 9.78 -41.94 -26.29
N LEU A 107 10.61 -42.64 -25.51
CA LEU A 107 11.26 -42.08 -24.32
C LEU A 107 12.14 -40.87 -24.68
N ASN A 108 12.91 -40.95 -25.77
CA ASN A 108 13.71 -39.82 -26.26
C ASN A 108 12.85 -38.61 -26.66
N VAL A 109 11.67 -38.83 -27.22
CA VAL A 109 10.72 -37.75 -27.54
C VAL A 109 10.17 -37.10 -26.27
N LEU A 110 9.84 -37.89 -25.23
CA LEU A 110 9.38 -37.36 -23.95
C LEU A 110 10.45 -36.58 -23.17
N VAL A 111 11.73 -36.93 -23.33
CA VAL A 111 12.85 -36.18 -22.75
C VAL A 111 12.94 -34.76 -23.33
N GLN A 112 12.46 -34.56 -24.56
CA GLN A 112 12.50 -33.26 -25.24
C GLN A 112 11.26 -32.40 -24.93
N ASN A 113 11.23 -31.81 -23.74
CA ASN A 113 10.15 -30.90 -23.34
C ASN A 113 10.48 -29.43 -23.67
N ASN A 114 10.35 -29.07 -24.95
CA ASN A 114 10.55 -27.72 -25.45
C ASN A 114 9.20 -27.03 -25.73
N PRO A 115 9.17 -25.69 -25.95
CA PRO A 115 7.94 -24.99 -26.33
C PRO A 115 7.21 -25.57 -27.55
N PHE A 116 7.92 -26.27 -28.44
CA PHE A 116 7.38 -26.89 -29.64
C PHE A 116 6.85 -28.33 -29.44
N ASN A 117 7.17 -28.96 -28.30
CA ASN A 117 6.91 -30.37 -28.00
C ASN A 117 6.38 -30.58 -26.55
N ALA A 118 5.63 -29.62 -26.01
CA ALA A 118 5.09 -29.68 -24.65
C ALA A 118 3.57 -29.92 -24.62
N ASP A 119 3.09 -30.66 -23.60
CA ASP A 119 1.66 -30.85 -23.29
C ASP A 119 0.95 -29.51 -23.04
N TRP A 120 1.64 -28.55 -22.40
CA TRP A 120 1.08 -27.22 -22.08
C TRP A 120 0.54 -26.47 -23.31
N TYR A 121 1.21 -26.59 -24.47
CA TYR A 121 0.79 -25.96 -25.72
C TYR A 121 -0.08 -26.88 -26.59
N ARG A 122 -0.50 -28.03 -26.07
CA ARG A 122 -1.36 -29.02 -26.73
C ARG A 122 -0.80 -29.53 -28.06
N MET A 123 0.53 -29.77 -28.10
CA MET A 123 1.20 -30.22 -29.31
C MET A 123 0.82 -31.67 -29.66
N LEU A 124 0.68 -31.94 -30.96
CA LEU A 124 0.33 -33.25 -31.48
C LEU A 124 1.32 -34.31 -30.96
N LEU A 125 0.80 -35.44 -30.47
CA LEU A 125 1.55 -36.57 -29.88
C LEU A 125 2.35 -36.25 -28.60
N HIS A 126 2.23 -35.03 -28.07
CA HIS A 126 2.77 -34.67 -26.75
C HIS A 126 1.68 -34.40 -25.73
N SER A 127 0.50 -34.00 -26.19
CA SER A 127 -0.63 -33.73 -25.32
C SER A 127 -1.44 -34.97 -24.95
N ARG A 128 -2.06 -34.92 -23.77
CA ARG A 128 -2.94 -36.00 -23.27
C ARG A 128 -4.09 -36.31 -24.22
N GLU A 129 -4.61 -35.28 -24.90
CA GLU A 129 -5.72 -35.41 -25.86
C GLU A 129 -5.35 -36.31 -27.06
N ASN A 130 -4.06 -36.33 -27.42
CA ASN A 130 -3.54 -37.02 -28.60
C ASN A 130 -2.80 -38.31 -28.26
N ALA A 131 -2.76 -38.72 -26.99
CA ALA A 131 -1.96 -39.85 -26.51
C ALA A 131 -2.31 -41.18 -27.24
N LEU A 132 -3.57 -41.38 -27.59
CA LEU A 132 -4.02 -42.61 -28.28
C LEU A 132 -3.54 -42.70 -29.74
N ILE A 133 -3.14 -41.59 -30.36
CA ILE A 133 -2.63 -41.60 -31.75
C ILE A 133 -1.33 -42.42 -31.83
N TRP A 134 -0.53 -42.44 -30.76
CA TRP A 134 0.68 -43.26 -30.66
C TRP A 134 0.43 -44.75 -30.88
N LEU A 135 -0.75 -45.27 -30.50
CA LEU A 135 -1.09 -46.68 -30.72
C LEU A 135 -1.17 -47.03 -32.21
N TYR A 136 -1.61 -46.08 -33.03
CA TYR A 136 -1.84 -46.26 -34.46
C TYR A 136 -0.64 -45.86 -35.31
N HIS A 137 0.07 -44.79 -34.93
CA HIS A 137 1.15 -44.19 -35.73
C HIS A 137 2.44 -43.93 -34.91
N PRO A 138 3.11 -44.97 -34.37
CA PRO A 138 4.35 -44.79 -33.58
C PRO A 138 5.56 -44.30 -34.40
N GLU A 139 5.49 -44.40 -35.73
CA GLU A 139 6.51 -43.88 -36.66
C GLU A 139 6.63 -42.35 -36.68
N LEU A 140 5.64 -41.64 -36.14
CA LEU A 140 5.68 -40.18 -36.10
C LEU A 140 6.73 -39.64 -35.10
N SER A 141 7.30 -40.49 -34.24
CA SER A 141 8.40 -40.13 -33.32
C SER A 141 9.60 -39.49 -34.02
N TRP A 142 10.01 -40.01 -35.18
CA TRP A 142 11.10 -39.44 -35.96
C TRP A 142 10.74 -38.07 -36.56
N HIS A 143 9.50 -37.93 -37.03
CA HIS A 143 9.03 -36.67 -37.60
C HIS A 143 9.06 -35.56 -36.54
N ILE A 144 8.53 -35.85 -35.35
CA ILE A 144 8.53 -34.95 -34.19
C ILE A 144 9.94 -34.56 -33.77
N SER A 145 10.85 -35.53 -33.66
CA SER A 145 12.23 -35.25 -33.29
C SER A 145 12.92 -34.34 -34.31
N SER A 146 12.68 -34.56 -35.60
CA SER A 146 13.21 -33.69 -36.67
C SER A 146 12.61 -32.30 -36.66
N LEU A 147 11.31 -32.20 -36.37
CA LEU A 147 10.58 -30.93 -36.30
C LEU A 147 11.10 -30.09 -35.14
N ASN A 148 11.28 -30.70 -33.97
CA ASN A 148 11.86 -30.03 -32.81
C ASN A 148 13.30 -29.59 -33.06
N GLN A 149 14.10 -30.40 -33.74
CA GLN A 149 15.46 -30.00 -34.13
C GLN A 149 15.44 -28.82 -35.10
N PHE A 150 14.54 -28.83 -36.09
CA PHE A 150 14.37 -27.73 -37.03
C PHE A 150 14.02 -26.43 -36.30
N PHE A 151 12.97 -26.43 -35.47
CA PHE A 151 12.55 -25.21 -34.77
C PHE A 151 13.57 -24.75 -33.73
N THR A 152 14.17 -25.67 -32.97
CA THR A 152 15.21 -25.29 -32.01
C THR A 152 16.44 -24.72 -32.69
N TYR A 153 16.83 -25.24 -33.86
CA TYR A 153 17.99 -24.73 -34.61
C TYR A 153 17.78 -23.31 -35.15
N PHE A 154 16.59 -23.01 -35.69
CA PHE A 154 16.32 -21.70 -36.30
C PHE A 154 15.76 -20.65 -35.34
N TYR A 155 15.00 -21.07 -34.33
CA TYR A 155 14.20 -20.17 -33.47
C TYR A 155 14.37 -20.44 -31.97
N GLY A 156 15.10 -21.47 -31.59
CA GLY A 156 15.32 -21.84 -30.19
C GLY A 156 16.56 -21.19 -29.57
N GLY A 157 16.67 -21.37 -28.26
CA GLY A 157 17.85 -21.05 -27.48
C GLY A 157 18.78 -22.25 -27.28
N ILE A 158 19.59 -22.18 -26.23
CA ILE A 158 20.47 -23.28 -25.81
C ILE A 158 19.62 -24.45 -25.29
N PHE A 159 20.04 -25.68 -25.57
CA PHE A 159 19.46 -26.87 -24.93
C PHE A 159 19.94 -26.98 -23.49
N GLU A 160 19.04 -26.76 -22.54
CA GLU A 160 19.30 -26.83 -21.10
C GLU A 160 18.65 -28.09 -20.49
N PHE A 161 19.34 -28.74 -19.56
CA PHE A 161 18.79 -29.87 -18.81
C PHE A 161 18.14 -29.35 -17.53
N ILE A 162 16.80 -29.47 -17.46
CA ILE A 162 15.98 -29.01 -16.33
C ILE A 162 15.17 -30.18 -15.80
N TYR A 163 14.95 -30.22 -14.48
CA TYR A 163 14.01 -31.16 -13.88
C TYR A 163 12.57 -30.76 -14.23
N PHE A 164 11.86 -31.62 -14.95
CA PHE A 164 10.45 -31.41 -15.26
C PHE A 164 9.58 -31.90 -14.10
N ASP A 165 8.97 -30.97 -13.38
CA ASP A 165 8.04 -31.29 -12.31
C ASP A 165 6.76 -31.93 -12.87
N LYS A 166 6.44 -33.13 -12.37
CA LYS A 166 5.22 -33.88 -12.73
C LYS A 166 4.04 -33.53 -11.82
N SER A 167 4.30 -32.83 -10.72
CA SER A 167 3.26 -32.30 -9.84
C SER A 167 2.86 -30.92 -10.35
N ASN A 168 1.62 -30.79 -10.84
CA ASN A 168 1.10 -29.49 -11.27
C ASN A 168 0.20 -28.94 -10.15
N PRO A 169 0.72 -28.05 -9.28
CA PRO A 169 -0.08 -27.41 -8.25
C PRO A 169 -1.00 -26.36 -8.86
N ASP A 170 -2.24 -26.31 -8.37
CA ASP A 170 -3.19 -25.23 -8.68
C ASP A 170 -3.99 -24.86 -7.43
N MET A 171 -4.37 -23.58 -7.32
CA MET A 171 -5.19 -23.09 -6.21
C MET A 171 -6.67 -23.31 -6.54
N CYS A 172 -7.36 -24.07 -5.69
CA CYS A 172 -8.78 -24.38 -5.92
C CYS A 172 -9.65 -23.17 -5.59
N ILE A 173 -10.30 -22.62 -6.61
CA ILE A 173 -11.21 -21.47 -6.45
C ILE A 173 -12.56 -21.98 -5.94
N LEU A 174 -12.84 -21.74 -4.66
CA LEU A 174 -14.00 -22.27 -3.96
C LEU A 174 -14.81 -21.15 -3.31
N ALA A 175 -16.14 -21.18 -3.43
CA ALA A 175 -16.99 -20.18 -2.80
C ALA A 175 -17.04 -20.30 -1.27
N HIS A 176 -16.91 -21.52 -0.73
CA HIS A 176 -17.03 -21.76 0.70
C HIS A 176 -15.80 -21.34 1.50
N THR A 177 -14.61 -21.23 0.89
CA THR A 177 -13.42 -20.71 1.56
C THR A 177 -13.60 -19.23 1.94
N LEU A 178 -14.29 -18.45 1.09
CA LEU A 178 -14.68 -17.08 1.41
C LEU A 178 -15.68 -17.01 2.58
N TYR A 179 -16.66 -17.91 2.67
CA TYR A 179 -17.59 -17.93 3.81
C TYR A 179 -16.85 -18.22 5.12
N ILE A 180 -15.92 -19.17 5.13
CA ILE A 180 -15.10 -19.45 6.31
C ILE A 180 -14.26 -18.22 6.68
N HIS A 181 -13.66 -17.55 5.69
CA HIS A 181 -12.92 -16.31 5.92
C HIS A 181 -13.80 -15.21 6.53
N LEU A 182 -15.02 -15.01 6.02
CA LEU A 182 -15.97 -14.03 6.58
C LEU A 182 -16.40 -14.38 8.00
N ILE A 183 -16.56 -15.66 8.35
CA ILE A 183 -16.84 -16.10 9.73
C ILE A 183 -15.67 -15.73 10.66
N VAL A 184 -14.44 -15.96 10.22
CA VAL A 184 -13.24 -15.58 10.99
C VAL A 184 -13.19 -14.06 11.19
N LEU A 185 -13.39 -13.28 10.13
CA LEU A 185 -13.42 -11.81 10.24
C LEU A 185 -14.58 -11.33 11.14
N PHE A 186 -15.76 -11.95 11.03
CA PHE A 186 -16.90 -11.63 11.87
C PHE A 186 -16.61 -11.91 13.35
N LEU A 187 -15.91 -13.00 13.67
CA LEU A 187 -15.48 -13.30 15.03
C LEU A 187 -14.51 -12.23 15.57
N ILE A 188 -13.52 -11.84 14.77
CA ILE A 188 -12.54 -10.80 15.13
C ILE A 188 -13.27 -9.47 15.38
N PHE A 189 -14.14 -9.07 14.47
CA PHE A 189 -14.92 -7.84 14.60
C PHE A 189 -15.89 -7.89 15.78
N THR A 190 -16.54 -9.03 16.02
CA THR A 190 -17.41 -9.22 17.18
C THR A 190 -16.59 -9.13 18.47
N GLY A 191 -15.38 -9.69 18.51
CA GLY A 191 -14.47 -9.53 19.65
C GLY A 191 -14.12 -8.06 19.91
N PHE A 192 -13.81 -7.30 18.86
CA PHE A 192 -13.57 -5.86 18.93
C PHE A 192 -14.77 -5.09 19.51
N VAL A 193 -15.98 -5.33 19.00
CA VAL A 193 -17.22 -4.71 19.49
C VAL A 193 -17.53 -5.14 20.92
N THR A 194 -17.33 -6.42 21.26
CA THR A 194 -17.64 -6.96 22.60
C THR A 194 -16.71 -6.41 23.66
N ILE A 195 -15.46 -6.06 23.32
CA ILE A 195 -14.51 -5.53 24.30
C ILE A 195 -14.65 -4.01 24.45
N LEU A 196 -14.79 -3.28 23.33
CA LEU A 196 -14.71 -1.81 23.33
C LEU A 196 -16.08 -1.11 23.25
N PHE A 197 -17.11 -1.77 22.74
CA PHE A 197 -18.42 -1.17 22.49
C PHE A 197 -19.57 -1.93 23.16
N SER A 198 -19.28 -2.75 24.18
CA SER A 198 -20.31 -3.37 25.02
C SER A 198 -20.66 -2.48 26.20
N PHE A 199 -21.89 -1.97 26.24
CA PHE A 199 -22.38 -1.07 27.29
C PHE A 199 -23.54 -1.67 28.10
N TYR A 200 -23.65 -3.00 28.11
CA TYR A 200 -24.80 -3.72 28.69
C TYR A 200 -24.57 -4.21 30.13
N GLY A 201 -23.42 -3.89 30.72
CA GLY A 201 -23.05 -4.26 32.08
C GLY A 201 -23.45 -3.21 33.11
N ASN A 202 -22.63 -3.05 34.15
CA ASN A 202 -22.87 -2.04 35.19
C ASN A 202 -22.15 -0.73 34.85
N PRO A 203 -22.90 0.36 34.56
CA PRO A 203 -22.32 1.63 34.11
C PRO A 203 -21.49 2.34 35.18
N ASN A 204 -21.57 1.92 36.45
CA ASN A 204 -20.79 2.55 37.54
C ASN A 204 -19.47 1.83 37.83
N THR A 205 -19.23 0.66 37.26
CA THR A 205 -18.01 -0.14 37.52
C THR A 205 -17.16 -0.40 36.29
N GLU A 206 -17.78 -0.41 35.10
CA GLU A 206 -17.07 -0.65 33.85
C GLU A 206 -16.55 0.66 33.27
N GLU A 207 -15.25 0.92 33.40
CA GLU A 207 -14.59 2.16 32.94
C GLU A 207 -14.84 2.45 31.45
N ASN A 208 -14.90 1.40 30.60
CA ASN A 208 -15.22 1.57 29.18
C ASN A 208 -16.59 2.21 28.93
N THR A 209 -17.60 1.80 29.73
CA THR A 209 -18.96 2.37 29.67
C THR A 209 -18.97 3.78 30.25
N ILE A 210 -18.25 4.00 31.36
CA ILE A 210 -18.11 5.31 32.01
C ILE A 210 -17.51 6.31 31.00
N ASP A 211 -16.35 6.00 30.43
CA ASP A 211 -15.65 6.90 29.51
C ASP A 211 -16.51 7.25 28.29
N SER A 212 -17.18 6.26 27.70
CA SER A 212 -18.05 6.46 26.54
C SER A 212 -19.29 7.31 26.87
N ASP A 213 -19.93 7.07 28.02
CA ASP A 213 -21.12 7.81 28.44
C ASP A 213 -20.77 9.27 28.74
N TYR A 214 -19.75 9.53 29.57
CA TYR A 214 -19.32 10.89 29.90
C TYR A 214 -18.77 11.65 28.69
N LEU A 215 -18.07 10.98 27.77
CA LEU A 215 -17.61 11.62 26.53
C LEU A 215 -18.79 12.00 25.63
N SER A 216 -19.79 11.13 25.47
CA SER A 216 -20.98 11.43 24.66
C SER A 216 -21.84 12.53 25.28
N ALA A 217 -22.02 12.51 26.61
CA ALA A 217 -22.77 13.52 27.35
C ALA A 217 -22.06 14.89 27.30
N SER A 218 -20.74 14.92 27.47
CA SER A 218 -19.96 16.16 27.36
C SER A 218 -19.89 16.70 25.93
N GLY A 219 -20.02 15.85 24.91
CA GLY A 219 -20.17 16.32 23.52
C GLY A 219 -21.56 16.91 23.23
N THR A 220 -22.62 16.25 23.69
CA THR A 220 -24.01 16.66 23.40
C THR A 220 -24.47 17.88 24.19
N VAL A 221 -23.97 18.08 25.42
CA VAL A 221 -24.27 19.29 26.22
C VAL A 221 -23.76 20.56 25.54
N GLU A 222 -22.76 20.47 24.67
CA GLU A 222 -22.23 21.60 23.91
C GLU A 222 -23.20 22.11 22.83
N ALA A 223 -24.36 21.46 22.64
CA ALA A 223 -25.47 22.03 21.88
C ALA A 223 -25.93 23.39 22.45
N GLU A 224 -25.73 23.65 23.75
CA GLU A 224 -25.99 24.96 24.37
C GLU A 224 -25.10 26.09 23.83
N LYS A 225 -24.03 25.78 23.07
CA LYS A 225 -23.24 26.79 22.35
C LYS A 225 -23.94 27.32 21.10
N GLU A 226 -25.07 26.74 20.71
CA GLU A 226 -25.93 27.23 19.63
C GLU A 226 -25.21 27.39 18.27
N ILE A 227 -24.34 26.43 17.93
CA ILE A 227 -23.64 26.41 16.64
C ILE A 227 -24.65 26.13 15.51
N THR A 228 -25.29 24.98 15.58
CA THR A 228 -26.41 24.57 14.71
C THR A 228 -27.04 23.32 15.34
N SER A 229 -27.96 22.66 14.65
CA SER A 229 -28.55 21.42 15.13
C SER A 229 -27.46 20.35 15.34
N ILE A 230 -27.35 19.81 16.56
CA ILE A 230 -26.36 18.78 16.91
C ILE A 230 -26.50 17.53 16.02
N ASP A 231 -27.73 17.19 15.63
CA ASP A 231 -28.04 16.04 14.78
C ASP A 231 -27.37 16.14 13.40
N ASP A 232 -27.32 17.35 12.82
CA ASP A 232 -26.73 17.57 11.49
C ASP A 232 -25.20 17.47 11.50
N TYR A 233 -24.54 18.06 12.50
CA TYR A 233 -23.07 18.15 12.50
C TYR A 233 -22.36 17.05 13.29
N LEU A 234 -23.07 16.21 14.06
CA LEU A 234 -22.45 15.12 14.82
C LEU A 234 -21.70 14.14 13.91
N GLY A 235 -22.27 13.81 12.75
CA GLY A 235 -21.59 12.99 11.74
C GLY A 235 -20.30 13.63 11.23
N LEU A 236 -20.30 14.95 11.03
CA LEU A 236 -19.12 15.70 10.64
C LEU A 236 -18.06 15.69 11.75
N VAL A 237 -18.46 15.71 13.02
CA VAL A 237 -17.51 15.59 14.16
C VAL A 237 -16.79 14.26 14.13
N PHE A 238 -17.48 13.15 13.83
CA PHE A 238 -16.80 11.85 13.66
C PHE A 238 -15.82 11.86 12.50
N VAL A 239 -16.18 12.45 11.35
CA VAL A 239 -15.28 12.61 10.20
C VAL A 239 -14.04 13.42 10.60
N VAL A 240 -14.24 14.57 11.24
CA VAL A 240 -13.18 15.46 11.75
C VAL A 240 -12.27 14.75 12.76
N ALA A 241 -12.83 13.89 13.62
CA ALA A 241 -12.06 13.11 14.58
C ALA A 241 -11.05 12.19 13.87
N TYR A 242 -11.35 11.66 12.68
CA TYR A 242 -10.38 10.89 11.88
C TYR A 242 -9.30 11.73 11.21
N VAL A 243 -9.48 13.05 11.08
CA VAL A 243 -8.45 13.96 10.56
C VAL A 243 -7.42 14.27 11.65
N PHE A 244 -7.88 14.80 12.79
CA PHE A 244 -6.99 15.20 13.89
C PHE A 244 -6.57 14.02 14.77
N GLY A 245 -7.38 12.97 14.82
CA GLY A 245 -7.09 11.73 15.52
C GLY A 245 -5.93 10.91 14.95
N VAL A 246 -5.41 11.29 13.77
CA VAL A 246 -4.14 10.72 13.25
C VAL A 246 -3.01 10.93 14.26
N PHE A 247 -2.96 12.10 14.89
CA PHE A 247 -1.97 12.43 15.92
C PHE A 247 -2.05 11.49 17.13
N PHE A 248 -3.24 10.98 17.46
CA PHE A 248 -3.51 10.07 18.58
C PHE A 248 -3.68 8.61 18.14
N PHE A 249 -3.32 8.28 16.89
CA PHE A 249 -3.38 6.93 16.36
C PHE A 249 -4.77 6.28 16.32
N ILE A 250 -5.85 7.07 16.27
CA ILE A 250 -7.24 6.57 16.23
C ILE A 250 -7.50 5.69 14.98
N HIS A 251 -6.81 5.95 13.88
CA HIS A 251 -6.98 5.22 12.61
C HIS A 251 -6.42 3.79 12.63
N ALA A 252 -5.70 3.37 13.68
CA ALA A 252 -5.00 2.09 13.74
C ALA A 252 -5.89 0.87 13.48
N TRP A 253 -7.13 0.88 13.97
CA TRP A 253 -8.09 -0.21 13.77
C TRP A 253 -8.50 -0.40 12.30
N THR A 254 -8.27 0.61 11.44
CA THR A 254 -8.56 0.56 10.00
C THR A 254 -7.39 0.07 9.14
N SER A 255 -6.22 -0.19 9.73
CA SER A 255 -4.98 -0.54 9.00
C SER A 255 -5.09 -1.79 8.11
N ILE A 256 -5.92 -2.76 8.50
CA ILE A 256 -6.10 -4.03 7.75
C ILE A 256 -7.22 -3.91 6.69
N ILE A 257 -8.08 -2.89 6.78
CA ILE A 257 -9.26 -2.74 5.92
C ILE A 257 -8.87 -2.43 4.47
N ALA A 258 -7.77 -1.70 4.27
CA ALA A 258 -7.28 -1.31 2.95
C ALA A 258 -5.75 -1.28 2.93
N HIS A 259 -5.16 -1.28 1.72
CA HIS A 259 -3.70 -1.19 1.54
C HIS A 259 -3.09 0.10 2.09
N THR A 260 -3.88 1.15 2.29
CA THR A 260 -3.43 2.43 2.85
C THR A 260 -4.02 2.65 4.24
N ALA A 261 -3.17 2.70 5.26
CA ALA A 261 -3.60 2.88 6.65
C ALA A 261 -4.33 4.21 6.93
N LEU A 262 -4.06 5.25 6.13
CA LEU A 262 -4.65 6.59 6.28
C LEU A 262 -5.84 6.85 5.35
N ILE A 263 -6.40 5.81 4.72
CA ILE A 263 -7.46 5.96 3.71
C ILE A 263 -8.67 6.74 4.25
N MET A 264 -9.12 6.42 5.47
CA MET A 264 -10.24 7.10 6.10
C MET A 264 -9.92 8.58 6.36
N SER A 265 -8.71 8.88 6.85
CA SER A 265 -8.29 10.27 7.12
C SER A 265 -8.21 11.12 5.84
N TYR A 266 -7.80 10.54 4.71
CA TYR A 266 -7.78 11.24 3.42
C TYR A 266 -9.17 11.59 2.90
N TYR A 267 -10.13 10.66 2.99
CA TYR A 267 -11.51 10.97 2.66
C TYR A 267 -12.11 11.97 3.65
N SER A 268 -11.78 11.84 4.94
CA SER A 268 -12.30 12.73 5.97
C SER A 268 -11.84 14.17 5.83
N ILE A 269 -10.59 14.45 5.47
CA ILE A 269 -10.13 15.83 5.26
C ILE A 269 -10.82 16.47 4.05
N PHE A 270 -11.08 15.69 3.01
CA PHE A 270 -11.83 16.15 1.84
C PHE A 270 -13.29 16.44 2.17
N MET A 271 -13.95 15.53 2.89
CA MET A 271 -15.33 15.72 3.35
C MET A 271 -15.44 16.95 4.28
N MET A 272 -14.52 17.09 5.23
CA MET A 272 -14.42 18.27 6.10
C MET A 272 -14.32 19.56 5.28
N PHE A 273 -13.48 19.58 4.25
CA PHE A 273 -13.32 20.75 3.37
C PHE A 273 -14.61 21.13 2.66
N ILE A 274 -15.29 20.15 2.04
CA ILE A 274 -16.52 20.39 1.30
C ILE A 274 -17.64 20.92 2.20
N PHE A 275 -17.88 20.28 3.34
CA PHE A 275 -18.97 20.70 4.23
C PHE A 275 -18.70 22.08 4.86
N ILE A 276 -17.46 22.35 5.28
CA ILE A 276 -17.09 23.67 5.82
C ILE A 276 -17.21 24.76 4.75
N LEU A 277 -16.87 24.48 3.49
CA LEU A 277 -17.06 25.42 2.38
C LEU A 277 -18.55 25.61 2.02
N GLY A 278 -19.35 24.55 2.17
CA GLY A 278 -20.80 24.57 1.97
C GLY A 278 -21.55 25.42 2.99
N MET A 279 -21.08 25.48 4.25
CA MET A 279 -21.75 26.19 5.34
C MET A 279 -21.99 27.69 5.04
N PRO A 280 -20.98 28.51 4.65
CA PRO A 280 -21.21 29.89 4.23
C PRO A 280 -22.26 30.00 3.10
N THR A 281 -22.23 29.08 2.14
CA THR A 281 -23.12 29.09 0.98
C THR A 281 -24.58 28.86 1.39
N LEU A 282 -24.82 27.92 2.30
CA LEU A 282 -26.16 27.66 2.84
C LEU A 282 -26.67 28.84 3.69
N ILE A 283 -25.80 29.48 4.48
CA ILE A 283 -26.18 30.68 5.24
C ILE A 283 -26.61 31.81 4.29
N LEU A 284 -25.88 32.06 3.20
CA LEU A 284 -26.29 33.08 2.21
C LEU A 284 -27.63 32.74 1.56
N TYR A 285 -27.88 31.45 1.34
CA TYR A 285 -29.17 30.98 0.82
C TYR A 285 -30.31 31.24 1.82
N ASP A 286 -30.11 30.94 3.10
CA ASP A 286 -31.11 31.15 4.16
C ASP A 286 -31.44 32.63 4.40
N LEU A 287 -30.47 33.53 4.19
CA LEU A 287 -30.70 34.99 4.23
C LEU A 287 -31.52 35.51 3.04
N GLY A 288 -31.72 34.69 2.00
CA GLY A 288 -32.50 35.00 0.82
C GLY A 288 -31.92 36.16 -0.01
N ILE A 289 -32.78 36.89 -0.72
CA ILE A 289 -32.35 37.98 -1.63
C ILE A 289 -31.61 39.13 -0.90
N PHE A 290 -31.80 39.27 0.41
CA PHE A 290 -31.22 40.35 1.22
C PHE A 290 -29.86 40.01 1.82
N PHE A 291 -29.23 38.88 1.46
CA PHE A 291 -27.95 38.43 2.04
C PHE A 291 -26.86 39.51 2.07
N LEU A 292 -26.75 40.36 1.05
CA LEU A 292 -25.77 41.46 0.99
C LEU A 292 -25.97 42.49 2.10
N ALA A 293 -27.23 42.78 2.46
CA ALA A 293 -27.55 43.70 3.54
C ALA A 293 -27.15 43.14 4.91
N TYR A 294 -27.19 41.81 5.11
CA TYR A 294 -26.72 41.16 6.33
C TYR A 294 -25.19 41.17 6.45
N LEU A 295 -24.48 41.05 5.32
CA LEU A 295 -23.00 41.05 5.33
C LEU A 295 -22.41 42.44 5.52
N LYS A 296 -22.91 43.44 4.79
CA LYS A 296 -22.32 44.79 4.72
C LYS A 296 -23.13 45.84 5.47
N GLY A 297 -24.42 45.61 5.69
CA GLY A 297 -25.36 46.63 6.13
C GLY A 297 -25.92 47.46 4.96
N ALA A 298 -26.43 48.65 5.28
CA ALA A 298 -26.99 49.56 4.27
C ALA A 298 -25.90 50.21 3.41
N GLY A 299 -26.14 50.29 2.10
CA GLY A 299 -25.26 50.99 1.15
C GLY A 299 -25.16 52.48 1.45
N LYS A 300 -23.99 53.07 1.18
CA LYS A 300 -23.72 54.48 1.48
C LYS A 300 -23.85 55.36 0.23
N ASN A 301 -23.49 54.83 -0.94
CA ASN A 301 -23.54 55.56 -2.19
C ASN A 301 -24.89 55.33 -2.90
N PRO A 302 -25.44 56.37 -3.54
CA PRO A 302 -26.66 56.22 -4.35
C PRO A 302 -26.42 55.47 -5.67
N ASN A 303 -25.16 55.26 -6.06
CA ASN A 303 -24.80 54.57 -7.31
C ASN A 303 -24.71 53.06 -7.09
N SER A 304 -25.64 52.31 -7.69
CA SER A 304 -25.69 50.85 -7.59
C SER A 304 -24.44 50.16 -8.12
N ALA A 305 -23.81 50.67 -9.19
CA ALA A 305 -22.61 50.05 -9.76
C ALA A 305 -21.42 50.09 -8.80
N VAL A 306 -21.28 51.17 -8.02
CA VAL A 306 -20.24 51.29 -7.00
C VAL A 306 -20.55 50.40 -5.81
N GLU A 307 -21.82 50.33 -5.40
CA GLU A 307 -22.24 49.47 -4.28
C GLU A 307 -22.06 47.98 -4.59
N VAL A 308 -22.32 47.54 -5.83
CA VAL A 308 -22.10 46.16 -6.29
C VAL A 308 -20.65 45.72 -6.10
N VAL A 309 -19.67 46.60 -6.34
CA VAL A 309 -18.25 46.28 -6.10
C VAL A 309 -17.97 46.06 -4.61
N PHE A 310 -18.54 46.91 -3.74
CA PHE A 310 -18.43 46.71 -2.29
C PHE A 310 -19.17 45.46 -1.81
N ASP A 311 -20.28 45.10 -2.43
CA ASP A 311 -21.03 43.87 -2.17
C ASP A 311 -20.23 42.61 -2.54
N TYR A 312 -19.53 42.64 -3.69
CA TYR A 312 -18.60 41.58 -4.06
C TYR A 312 -17.46 41.43 -3.05
N ILE A 313 -16.85 42.54 -2.61
CA ILE A 313 -15.79 42.49 -1.59
C ILE A 313 -16.32 41.91 -0.28
N ALA A 314 -17.53 42.29 0.16
CA ALA A 314 -18.15 41.75 1.36
C ALA A 314 -18.35 40.22 1.27
N CYS A 315 -18.85 39.74 0.13
CA CYS A 315 -19.01 38.29 -0.13
C CYS A 315 -17.64 37.57 -0.18
N VAL A 316 -16.63 38.15 -0.84
CA VAL A 316 -15.27 37.59 -0.85
C VAL A 316 -14.70 37.50 0.56
N VAL A 317 -14.83 38.55 1.38
CA VAL A 317 -14.36 38.56 2.77
C VAL A 317 -15.08 37.50 3.61
N PHE A 318 -16.37 37.27 3.36
CA PHE A 318 -17.15 36.24 4.03
C PHE A 318 -16.56 34.83 3.83
N TYR A 319 -16.21 34.46 2.58
CA TYR A 319 -15.56 33.18 2.28
C TYR A 319 -14.09 33.13 2.72
N THR A 320 -13.33 34.22 2.57
CA THR A 320 -11.90 34.22 2.93
C THR A 320 -11.67 34.05 4.43
N ARG A 321 -12.61 34.50 5.29
CA ARG A 321 -12.55 34.26 6.75
C ARG A 321 -12.51 32.77 7.10
N ILE A 322 -13.20 31.93 6.32
CA ILE A 322 -13.20 30.47 6.47
C ILE A 322 -11.98 29.86 5.77
N LEU A 323 -11.76 30.22 4.49
CA LEU A 323 -10.69 29.63 3.69
C LEU A 323 -9.28 29.89 4.26
N ALA A 324 -9.04 31.06 4.82
CA ALA A 324 -7.74 31.39 5.42
C ALA A 324 -7.40 30.51 6.64
N GLN A 325 -8.40 29.92 7.32
CA GLN A 325 -8.13 29.06 8.47
C GLN A 325 -7.49 27.72 8.07
N TRP A 326 -7.60 27.29 6.81
CA TRP A 326 -6.95 26.07 6.32
C TRP A 326 -5.42 26.15 6.35
N VAL A 327 -4.84 27.34 6.31
CA VAL A 327 -3.39 27.54 6.51
C VAL A 327 -2.94 26.99 7.87
N ARG A 328 -3.81 27.03 8.89
CA ARG A 328 -3.53 26.44 10.20
C ARG A 328 -3.38 24.92 10.14
N ILE A 329 -4.19 24.26 9.33
CA ILE A 329 -4.09 22.80 9.13
C ILE A 329 -2.79 22.45 8.40
N VAL A 330 -2.41 23.24 7.40
CA VAL A 330 -1.11 23.08 6.73
C VAL A 330 0.05 23.23 7.71
N LEU A 331 0.01 24.23 8.60
CA LEU A 331 1.03 24.42 9.64
C LEU A 331 1.12 23.20 10.58
N MET A 332 -0.02 22.66 11.03
CA MET A 332 -0.04 21.45 11.88
C MET A 332 0.60 20.24 11.18
N ILE A 333 0.28 20.02 9.90
CA ILE A 333 0.84 18.92 9.12
C ILE A 333 2.36 19.08 8.95
N ILE A 334 2.83 20.28 8.63
CA ILE A 334 4.27 20.55 8.46
C ILE A 334 5.03 20.25 9.75
N THR A 335 4.55 20.71 10.90
CA THR A 335 5.19 20.41 12.19
C THR A 335 5.13 18.94 12.58
N PHE A 336 4.04 18.25 12.22
CA PHE A 336 3.92 16.82 12.49
C PHE A 336 4.91 16.00 11.63
N ILE A 337 5.09 16.40 10.36
CA ILE A 337 6.07 15.77 9.46
C ILE A 337 7.49 16.09 9.90
N SER A 338 7.79 17.32 10.36
CA SER A 338 9.14 17.66 10.83
C SER A 338 9.55 16.82 12.05
N LEU A 339 8.65 16.65 13.02
CA LEU A 339 8.87 15.77 14.16
C LEU A 339 9.09 14.32 13.70
N SER A 340 8.24 13.83 12.79
CA SER A 340 8.32 12.46 12.27
C SER A 340 9.63 12.20 11.53
N HIS A 341 10.09 13.15 10.72
CA HIS A 341 11.38 13.10 10.02
C HIS A 341 12.55 13.06 11.01
N TYR A 342 12.55 13.93 12.03
CA TYR A 342 13.60 13.95 13.04
C TYR A 342 13.70 12.63 13.82
N VAL A 343 12.56 12.05 14.19
CA VAL A 343 12.52 10.77 14.91
C VAL A 343 12.95 9.60 14.00
N ALA A 344 12.52 9.59 12.74
CA ALA A 344 12.88 8.53 11.78
C ALA A 344 14.39 8.51 11.46
N GLU A 345 15.03 9.68 11.43
CA GLU A 345 16.48 9.80 11.19
C GLU A 345 17.32 9.86 12.49
N PHE A 346 16.71 9.59 13.65
CA PHE A 346 17.45 9.61 14.91
C PHE A 346 18.53 8.51 14.92
N GLU A 347 19.74 8.89 15.32
CA GLU A 347 20.92 8.03 15.17
C GLU A 347 20.83 6.77 16.06
N ILE A 348 20.79 5.60 15.40
CA ILE A 348 20.91 4.28 16.03
C ILE A 348 22.01 3.52 15.26
N THR A 349 23.07 3.11 15.94
CA THR A 349 24.19 2.37 15.34
C THR A 349 24.49 1.10 16.13
N ASN A 350 25.35 0.24 15.58
CA ASN A 350 25.83 -0.98 16.24
C ASN A 350 26.42 -0.75 17.64
N SER A 351 26.90 0.45 17.93
CA SER A 351 27.40 0.82 19.27
C SER A 351 26.32 0.84 20.36
N ALA A 352 25.04 1.01 19.98
CA ALA A 352 23.89 0.96 20.88
C ALA A 352 23.28 -0.45 20.98
N LEU A 353 23.65 -1.36 20.08
CA LEU A 353 23.11 -2.72 20.02
C LEU A 353 23.93 -3.68 20.88
N ILE A 354 23.24 -4.58 21.57
CA ILE A 354 23.89 -5.60 22.40
C ILE A 354 24.11 -6.84 21.54
N GLY A 355 25.37 -7.19 21.28
CA GLY A 355 25.73 -8.40 20.51
C GLY A 355 25.32 -8.32 19.04
N SER A 356 25.54 -7.18 18.38
CA SER A 356 25.15 -7.00 16.98
C SER A 356 25.88 -7.98 16.04
N GLU A 357 25.12 -8.59 15.13
CA GLU A 357 25.62 -9.45 14.06
C GLU A 357 25.83 -8.68 12.74
N ASN A 358 25.52 -7.38 12.69
CA ASN A 358 25.65 -6.54 11.49
C ASN A 358 27.11 -6.15 11.25
N GLN A 359 27.97 -7.14 11.00
CA GLN A 359 29.43 -6.97 10.91
C GLN A 359 29.85 -6.05 9.75
N SER A 360 29.06 -6.01 8.67
CA SER A 360 29.29 -5.16 7.50
C SER A 360 28.87 -3.71 7.70
N GLU A 361 28.13 -3.38 8.76
CA GLU A 361 27.64 -2.03 9.03
C GLU A 361 28.59 -1.30 9.99
N GLY A 362 29.83 -1.11 9.55
CA GLY A 362 30.80 -0.27 10.28
C GLY A 362 31.41 -0.86 11.55
N MET A 363 31.07 -2.09 11.94
CA MET A 363 31.60 -2.70 13.17
C MET A 363 33.11 -2.98 13.09
N ASN A 364 33.59 -3.35 11.89
CA ASN A 364 34.99 -3.68 11.64
C ASN A 364 35.76 -2.54 10.95
N GLU A 365 35.15 -1.35 10.86
CA GLU A 365 35.73 -0.18 10.21
C GLU A 365 36.23 0.84 11.24
N LEU A 366 37.25 1.62 10.89
CA LEU A 366 37.72 2.71 11.73
C LEU A 366 36.83 3.94 11.54
N HIS A 367 35.92 4.18 12.49
CA HIS A 367 35.08 5.37 12.50
C HIS A 367 35.68 6.46 13.39
N ALA A 368 36.10 7.56 12.76
CA ALA A 368 36.48 8.79 13.44
C ALA A 368 35.48 9.90 13.08
N ASN A 369 34.99 10.64 14.07
CA ASN A 369 34.11 11.79 13.86
C ASN A 369 34.86 13.11 14.09
N MET A 370 34.39 14.17 13.42
CA MET A 370 34.92 15.54 13.59
C MET A 370 34.10 16.36 14.61
N SER A 371 33.14 15.73 15.29
CA SER A 371 32.31 16.36 16.31
C SER A 371 33.09 16.58 17.62
N THR A 372 32.49 17.33 18.55
CA THR A 372 33.07 17.50 19.90
C THR A 372 33.28 16.15 20.58
N THR A 373 34.42 16.01 21.26
CA THR A 373 34.73 14.81 22.07
C THR A 373 33.75 14.69 23.26
N TYR A 374 33.73 13.51 23.88
CA TYR A 374 32.71 13.13 24.90
C TYR A 374 31.29 13.08 24.33
N TYR A 375 31.09 12.33 23.25
CA TYR A 375 29.84 12.24 22.49
C TYR A 375 28.58 12.06 23.38
N ILE A 376 28.60 11.13 24.34
CA ILE A 376 27.46 10.84 25.25
C ILE A 376 27.15 12.02 26.19
N LEU A 377 28.12 12.88 26.48
CA LEU A 377 27.96 14.01 27.39
C LEU A 377 27.64 15.33 26.68
N THR A 378 28.12 15.51 25.44
CA THR A 378 28.02 16.78 24.70
C THR A 378 27.05 16.70 23.53
N VAL A 379 27.29 15.79 22.58
CA VAL A 379 26.53 15.69 21.32
C VAL A 379 25.18 15.02 21.53
N LEU A 380 25.16 13.85 22.18
CA LEU A 380 23.95 13.06 22.37
C LEU A 380 22.89 13.82 23.20
N PRO A 381 23.22 14.47 24.34
CA PRO A 381 22.24 15.27 25.07
C PRO A 381 21.75 16.47 24.26
N GLY A 382 22.59 17.07 23.41
CA GLY A 382 22.17 18.11 22.47
C GLY A 382 21.09 17.62 21.50
N LYS A 383 21.23 16.40 20.96
CA LYS A 383 20.20 15.76 20.13
C LYS A 383 18.90 15.51 20.92
N PHE A 384 18.99 15.07 22.17
CA PHE A 384 17.80 14.90 23.02
C PHE A 384 17.12 16.24 23.36
N LEU A 385 17.88 17.30 23.63
CA LEU A 385 17.31 18.64 23.86
C LEU A 385 16.55 19.15 22.64
N TYR A 386 17.10 18.95 21.44
CA TYR A 386 16.41 19.30 20.20
C TYR A 386 15.15 18.45 19.98
N TRP A 387 15.20 17.15 20.30
CA TRP A 387 14.03 16.27 20.24
C TRP A 387 12.90 16.76 21.15
N ILE A 388 13.23 17.11 22.40
CA ILE A 388 12.27 17.66 23.36
C ILE A 388 11.67 18.96 22.83
N TYR A 389 12.49 19.84 22.23
CA TYR A 389 12.01 21.06 21.60
C TYR A 389 11.02 20.76 20.47
N GLU A 390 11.33 19.85 19.54
CA GLU A 390 10.45 19.48 18.43
C GLU A 390 9.09 18.96 18.93
N ILE A 391 9.09 18.09 19.96
CA ILE A 391 7.85 17.59 20.57
C ILE A 391 7.05 18.74 21.21
N LEU A 392 7.69 19.57 22.04
CA LEU A 392 7.00 20.67 22.72
C LEU A 392 6.45 21.70 21.74
N HIS A 393 7.22 22.04 20.70
CA HIS A 393 6.78 22.95 19.64
C HIS A 393 5.59 22.36 18.87
N THR A 394 5.65 21.08 18.51
CA THR A 394 4.56 20.38 17.82
C THR A 394 3.30 20.33 18.68
N LEU A 395 3.41 19.97 19.97
CA LEU A 395 2.26 19.94 20.89
C LEU A 395 1.62 21.32 21.04
N PHE A 396 2.42 22.37 21.20
CA PHE A 396 1.92 23.74 21.28
C PHE A 396 1.21 24.17 20.00
N LEU A 397 1.82 23.90 18.83
CA LEU A 397 1.25 24.33 17.56
C LEU A 397 -0.02 23.56 17.24
N VAL A 398 -0.02 22.23 17.35
CA VAL A 398 -1.21 21.40 17.08
C VAL A 398 -2.36 21.78 18.01
N SER A 399 -2.12 21.92 19.31
CA SER A 399 -3.19 22.29 20.27
C SER A 399 -3.75 23.69 20.03
N SER A 400 -2.89 24.70 19.86
CA SER A 400 -3.33 26.10 19.67
C SER A 400 -4.03 26.30 18.33
N GLN A 401 -3.51 25.71 17.25
CA GLN A 401 -4.09 25.83 15.92
C GLN A 401 -5.40 25.05 15.78
N PHE A 402 -5.52 23.88 16.43
CA PHE A 402 -6.77 23.12 16.50
C PHE A 402 -7.88 23.95 17.14
N ILE A 403 -7.65 24.51 18.33
CA ILE A 403 -8.65 25.34 19.03
C ILE A 403 -9.00 26.57 18.19
N ALA A 404 -7.99 27.28 17.65
CA ALA A 404 -8.21 28.48 16.86
C ALA A 404 -9.01 28.19 15.58
N PHE A 405 -8.82 27.03 14.95
CA PHE A 405 -9.58 26.64 13.76
C PHE A 405 -11.08 26.55 14.08
N PHE A 406 -11.49 25.74 15.05
CA PHE A 406 -12.91 25.56 15.37
C PHE A 406 -13.55 26.81 15.99
N ALA A 407 -12.80 27.53 16.84
CA ALA A 407 -13.28 28.76 17.44
C ALA A 407 -13.54 29.87 16.39
N ILE A 408 -12.75 29.94 15.32
CA ILE A 408 -12.94 30.96 14.28
C ILE A 408 -13.97 30.50 13.24
N VAL A 409 -13.84 29.26 12.72
CA VAL A 409 -14.66 28.74 11.62
C VAL A 409 -16.12 28.58 12.02
N PHE A 410 -16.39 28.08 13.22
CA PHE A 410 -17.76 27.83 13.68
C PHE A 410 -18.22 28.90 14.65
N TRP A 411 -17.59 28.97 15.82
CA TRP A 411 -18.10 29.79 16.92
C TRP A 411 -18.14 31.29 16.59
N LEU A 412 -17.00 31.87 16.21
CA LEU A 412 -16.92 33.30 15.90
C LEU A 412 -17.65 33.64 14.60
N PHE A 413 -17.57 32.78 13.58
CA PHE A 413 -18.24 33.03 12.32
C PHE A 413 -19.76 33.09 12.49
N LEU A 414 -20.36 32.09 13.14
CA LEU A 414 -21.80 32.07 13.38
C LEU A 414 -22.22 33.20 14.31
N PHE A 415 -21.46 33.46 15.38
CA PHE A 415 -21.73 34.59 16.28
C PHE A 415 -21.82 35.95 15.55
N LEU A 416 -21.08 36.14 14.46
CA LEU A 416 -21.12 37.39 13.68
C LEU A 416 -22.28 37.48 12.69
N TYR A 417 -22.85 36.35 12.26
CA TYR A 417 -23.84 36.31 11.17
C TYR A 417 -25.19 35.71 11.57
N THR A 418 -25.31 35.16 12.77
CA THR A 418 -26.56 34.66 13.36
C THR A 418 -26.77 35.28 14.74
N PHE A 419 -28.03 35.41 15.15
CA PHE A 419 -28.39 35.92 16.47
C PHE A 419 -29.76 35.40 16.90
N PHE A 420 -29.99 35.40 18.20
CA PHE A 420 -31.30 35.10 18.77
C PHE A 420 -32.05 36.39 19.08
N ILE A 421 -33.32 36.44 18.67
CA ILE A 421 -34.24 37.52 19.01
C ILE A 421 -34.69 37.40 20.46
N ILE A 422 -34.74 38.53 21.16
CA ILE A 422 -35.18 38.60 22.56
C ILE A 422 -36.71 38.68 22.67
N GLU A 423 -37.39 39.18 21.64
CA GLU A 423 -38.84 39.27 21.65
C GLU A 423 -39.48 37.89 21.63
N LYS A 424 -40.43 37.68 22.54
CA LYS A 424 -41.23 36.46 22.61
C LYS A 424 -42.58 36.71 21.95
N HIS A 425 -42.99 35.83 21.06
CA HIS A 425 -44.33 35.86 20.49
C HIS A 425 -45.39 35.28 21.44
N GLU A 426 -45.00 34.42 22.38
CA GLU A 426 -45.89 33.75 23.32
C GLU A 426 -45.34 33.76 24.76
N ASP A 427 -46.22 34.02 25.75
CA ASP A 427 -45.88 34.03 27.19
C ASP A 427 -46.95 33.31 28.05
N PHE A 428 -47.49 32.20 27.55
CA PHE A 428 -48.51 31.44 28.30
C PHE A 428 -47.92 30.64 29.47
N PHE A 429 -46.64 30.27 29.39
CA PHE A 429 -45.98 29.43 30.40
C PHE A 429 -45.86 30.12 31.76
N SER A 430 -45.58 31.43 31.79
CA SER A 430 -45.47 32.19 33.04
C SER A 430 -46.80 32.14 33.82
N LYS A 431 -47.91 32.47 33.15
CA LYS A 431 -49.26 32.46 33.70
C LYS A 431 -49.67 31.06 34.18
N LYS A 432 -49.36 30.02 33.39
CA LYS A 432 -49.66 28.62 33.77
C LYS A 432 -48.86 28.14 34.97
N ARG A 433 -47.58 28.52 35.09
CA ARG A 433 -46.75 28.19 36.26
C ARG A 433 -47.29 28.85 37.54
N GLU A 434 -47.72 30.10 37.48
CA GLU A 434 -48.33 30.77 38.63
C GLU A 434 -49.65 30.12 39.07
N GLU A 435 -50.53 29.79 38.12
CA GLU A 435 -51.78 29.10 38.39
C GLU A 435 -51.53 27.72 39.03
N ARG A 436 -50.56 26.96 38.49
CA ARG A 436 -50.18 25.64 39.00
C ARG A 436 -49.54 25.72 40.38
N LYS A 437 -48.69 26.73 40.64
CA LYS A 437 -48.08 26.96 41.96
C LYS A 437 -49.14 27.24 43.03
N LYS A 438 -50.18 28.02 42.70
CA LYS A 438 -51.33 28.25 43.60
C LYS A 438 -52.12 26.97 43.86
N LYS A 439 -52.37 26.15 42.82
CA LYS A 439 -53.03 24.85 42.95
C LYS A 439 -52.26 23.86 43.83
N LEU A 440 -50.92 23.91 43.82
CA LEU A 440 -50.06 23.04 44.62
C LEU A 440 -49.67 23.63 45.99
N LYS A 441 -50.25 24.76 46.40
CA LYS A 441 -49.84 25.48 47.62
C LYS A 441 -49.96 24.63 48.89
N GLU A 442 -51.02 23.84 49.02
CA GLU A 442 -51.22 22.95 50.18
C GLU A 442 -50.22 21.80 50.21
N LEU A 443 -49.85 21.27 49.04
CA LEU A 443 -48.82 20.23 48.93
C LEU A 443 -47.43 20.76 49.29
N TYR A 444 -47.08 21.96 48.83
CA TYR A 444 -45.80 22.60 49.19
C TYR A 444 -45.72 22.99 50.67
N ASN A 445 -46.85 23.33 51.30
CA ASN A 445 -46.90 23.58 52.74
C ASN A 445 -46.59 22.34 53.59
N LEU A 446 -46.69 21.13 53.01
CA LEU A 446 -46.31 19.87 53.65
C LEU A 446 -44.80 19.56 53.54
N LYS A 447 -43.98 20.50 53.02
CA LYS A 447 -42.52 20.36 52.81
C LYS A 447 -42.10 19.22 51.88
N ASN A 448 -42.88 18.98 50.82
CA ASN A 448 -42.42 18.19 49.68
C ASN A 448 -41.62 19.01 48.67
#